data_AF-A0A5Q8C9X0-F1
#
_entry.id   AF-A0A5Q8C9X0-F1
#
_cell.length_a   1.000
_cell.length_b   1.000
_cell.length_c   1.000
_cell.angle_alpha   90.00
_cell.angle_beta   90.00
_cell.angle_gamma   90.00
#
_symmetry.space_group_name_H-M   'P 1'
#
loop_
_entity.id
_entity.type
_entity.pdbx_description
1 polymer ?
#
loop_
_entity_poly.entity_id
_entity_poly.type
_entity_poly.pdbx_seq_one_letter_code
_entity_poly.pdbx_strand_id
1 'polypeptide(L)'
;SVGRHFAEPIVLTDDIERLVSRLAVALKADLERRGEGARALALLLFRVDGLVSRIAVGTSRPMREPQLIRKLFHERLTALEQTIDAGFGFDLVRLSVLSVAAFDMLQGDLAGETSDDDADIALFADRVRARLGEAAVLKPVIVDSHLPERAVTTVPFAEAPQRRMPPKPDRTAPPMTIFPPERPVRLFRSPEPIEVPATEIPEGPPMNFRWRRALYRVARAEGPERIAAEWWRQMPGEEEAPTRDYYRIEDSEGRRYWLYRQGLYSSASQAAPRWFMHGVFA
;
A
#
# COMPACT_ATOMS: atom_id res chain seq x y z
N SER A 1 -1.83 -29.37 -7.65
CA SER A 1 -0.36 -29.25 -7.78
C SER A 1 0.12 -30.25 -8.81
N VAL A 2 1.26 -29.99 -9.43
CA VAL A 2 1.88 -30.89 -10.41
C VAL A 2 3.37 -31.02 -10.07
N GLY A 3 3.94 -32.21 -10.24
CA GLY A 3 5.34 -32.46 -9.91
C GLY A 3 5.96 -33.51 -10.81
N ARG A 4 7.29 -33.54 -10.83
CA ARG A 4 8.05 -34.48 -11.64
C ARG A 4 9.23 -35.01 -10.83
N HIS A 5 9.33 -36.34 -10.80
CA HIS A 5 10.49 -37.06 -10.28
C HIS A 5 11.54 -37.24 -11.38
N PHE A 6 12.80 -37.27 -10.98
CA PHE A 6 13.95 -37.44 -11.84
C PHE A 6 14.76 -38.65 -11.40
N ALA A 7 15.20 -39.44 -12.37
CA ALA A 7 16.15 -40.53 -12.12
C ALA A 7 17.58 -39.98 -11.91
N GLU A 8 17.92 -38.88 -12.58
CA GLU A 8 19.16 -38.12 -12.40
C GLU A 8 18.84 -36.76 -11.77
N PRO A 9 19.45 -36.40 -10.62
CA PRO A 9 19.17 -35.14 -9.95
C PRO A 9 19.56 -33.93 -10.80
N ILE A 10 18.70 -32.90 -10.82
CA ILE A 10 18.99 -31.64 -11.52
C ILE A 10 19.64 -30.64 -10.57
N VAL A 11 20.64 -29.91 -11.08
CA VAL A 11 21.42 -28.93 -10.30
C VAL A 11 21.29 -27.52 -10.90
N LEU A 12 21.15 -27.41 -12.22
CA LEU A 12 21.16 -26.14 -12.93
C LEU A 12 19.83 -25.40 -12.80
N THR A 13 19.89 -24.10 -12.47
CA THR A 13 18.73 -23.21 -12.43
C THR A 13 17.96 -23.18 -13.75
N ASP A 14 18.67 -23.21 -14.89
CA ASP A 14 18.07 -23.24 -16.22
C ASP A 14 17.16 -24.46 -16.44
N ASP A 15 17.53 -25.62 -15.90
CA ASP A 15 16.72 -26.84 -15.99
C ASP A 15 15.46 -26.72 -15.13
N ILE A 16 15.60 -26.11 -13.95
CA ILE A 16 14.47 -25.80 -13.05
C ILE A 16 13.49 -24.85 -13.75
N GLU A 17 13.96 -23.80 -14.44
CA GLU A 17 13.11 -22.86 -15.17
C GLU A 17 12.38 -23.49 -16.36
N ARG A 18 13.07 -24.32 -17.13
CA ARG A 18 12.45 -25.10 -18.22
C ARG A 18 11.38 -26.02 -17.66
N LEU A 19 11.62 -26.62 -16.50
CA LEU A 19 10.66 -27.48 -15.83
C LEU A 19 9.45 -26.71 -15.30
N VAL A 20 9.65 -25.53 -14.69
CA VAL A 20 8.56 -24.64 -14.25
C VAL A 20 7.62 -24.35 -15.41
N SER A 21 8.16 -24.11 -16.61
CA SER A 21 7.36 -23.90 -17.82
C SER A 21 6.47 -25.09 -18.14
N ARG A 22 7.03 -26.31 -18.12
CA ARG A 22 6.29 -27.55 -18.41
C ARG A 22 5.24 -27.85 -17.35
N LEU A 23 5.59 -27.67 -16.07
CA LEU A 23 4.65 -27.84 -14.95
C LEU A 23 3.53 -26.80 -15.02
N ALA A 24 3.83 -25.55 -15.38
CA ALA A 24 2.83 -24.51 -15.52
C ALA A 24 1.84 -24.80 -16.67
N VAL A 25 2.27 -25.43 -17.77
CA VAL A 25 1.36 -25.90 -18.84
C VAL A 25 0.38 -26.95 -18.32
N ALA A 26 0.87 -27.95 -17.56
CA ALA A 26 0.00 -28.95 -16.96
C ALA A 26 -0.98 -28.33 -15.95
N LEU A 27 -0.51 -27.37 -15.16
CA LEU A 27 -1.32 -26.65 -14.18
C LEU A 27 -2.39 -25.77 -14.83
N LYS A 28 -2.09 -25.16 -15.99
CA LYS A 28 -3.04 -24.32 -16.75
C LYS A 28 -4.31 -25.11 -17.08
N ALA A 29 -4.16 -26.33 -17.60
CA ALA A 29 -5.30 -27.17 -17.96
C ALA A 29 -6.21 -27.48 -16.75
N ASP A 30 -5.62 -27.70 -15.57
CA ASP A 30 -6.39 -27.93 -14.34
C ASP A 30 -7.12 -26.68 -13.86
N LEU A 31 -6.47 -25.52 -13.92
CA LEU A 31 -7.06 -24.23 -13.54
C LEU A 31 -8.17 -23.81 -14.50
N GLU A 32 -8.00 -24.04 -15.80
CA GLU A 32 -9.01 -23.76 -16.83
C GLU A 32 -10.27 -24.59 -16.63
N ARG A 33 -10.12 -25.89 -16.33
CA ARG A 33 -11.28 -26.76 -16.01
C ARG A 33 -12.09 -26.28 -14.82
N ARG A 34 -11.48 -25.51 -13.91
CA ARG A 34 -12.12 -24.97 -12.70
C ARG A 34 -12.58 -23.52 -12.86
N GLY A 35 -12.26 -22.85 -13.96
CA GLY A 35 -12.50 -21.41 -14.12
C GLY A 35 -11.68 -20.56 -13.14
N GLU A 36 -10.52 -21.05 -12.71
CA GLU A 36 -9.69 -20.43 -11.67
C GLU A 36 -8.36 -19.91 -12.24
N GLY A 37 -7.74 -19.00 -11.50
CA GLY A 37 -6.37 -18.54 -11.72
C GLY A 37 -5.59 -18.53 -10.41
N ALA A 38 -4.30 -18.78 -10.50
CA ALA A 38 -3.43 -18.76 -9.32
C ALA A 38 -3.24 -17.33 -8.80
N ARG A 39 -3.29 -17.18 -7.48
CA ARG A 39 -3.01 -15.95 -6.72
C ARG A 39 -1.70 -16.03 -5.95
N ALA A 40 -1.31 -17.23 -5.56
CA ALA A 40 0.00 -17.53 -5.03
C ALA A 40 0.44 -18.91 -5.51
N LEU A 41 1.70 -19.02 -5.92
CA LEU A 41 2.33 -20.27 -6.32
C LEU A 41 3.55 -20.54 -5.46
N ALA A 42 3.86 -21.82 -5.28
CA ALA A 42 5.11 -22.28 -4.68
C ALA A 42 5.78 -23.33 -5.56
N LEU A 43 7.06 -23.11 -5.83
CA LEU A 43 7.97 -24.10 -6.35
C LEU A 43 8.65 -24.78 -5.15
N LEU A 44 8.44 -26.08 -5.03
CA LEU A 44 9.12 -26.92 -4.03
C LEU A 44 10.19 -27.73 -4.74
N LEU A 45 11.42 -27.57 -4.28
CA LEU A 45 12.60 -28.30 -4.75
C LEU A 45 13.01 -29.27 -3.64
N PHE A 46 12.85 -30.57 -3.90
CA PHE A 46 13.22 -31.63 -2.96
C PHE A 46 14.61 -32.11 -3.33
N ARG A 47 15.52 -32.01 -2.37
CA ARG A 47 16.92 -32.39 -2.51
C ARG A 47 17.09 -33.87 -2.14
N VAL A 48 18.07 -34.54 -2.74
CA VAL A 48 18.36 -35.97 -2.51
C VAL A 48 18.59 -36.30 -1.03
N ASP A 49 19.11 -35.36 -0.25
CA ASP A 49 19.36 -35.52 1.20
C ASP A 49 18.13 -35.21 2.08
N GLY A 50 16.96 -34.95 1.47
CA GLY A 50 15.70 -34.72 2.14
C GLY A 50 15.39 -33.26 2.47
N LEU A 51 16.30 -32.31 2.22
CA LEU A 51 15.98 -30.88 2.39
C LEU A 51 14.99 -30.41 1.33
N VAL A 52 14.09 -29.51 1.73
CA VAL A 52 13.06 -28.95 0.82
C VAL A 52 13.17 -27.44 0.79
N SER A 53 13.55 -26.92 -0.37
CA SER A 53 13.53 -25.48 -0.63
C SER A 53 12.16 -25.07 -1.16
N ARG A 54 11.51 -24.13 -0.46
CA ARG A 54 10.20 -23.60 -0.84
C ARG A 54 10.34 -22.16 -1.33
N ILE A 55 10.04 -21.95 -2.61
CA ILE A 55 10.13 -20.65 -3.26
C ILE A 55 8.72 -20.23 -3.64
N ALA A 56 8.20 -19.17 -3.01
CA ALA A 56 6.85 -18.67 -3.25
C ALA A 56 6.88 -17.38 -4.09
N VAL A 57 5.85 -17.22 -4.93
CA VAL A 57 5.55 -16.00 -5.69
C VAL A 57 4.06 -15.70 -5.60
N GLY A 58 3.69 -14.43 -5.46
CA GLY A 58 2.31 -13.95 -5.43
C GLY A 58 1.96 -13.14 -6.67
N THR A 59 0.71 -13.23 -7.11
CA THR A 59 0.19 -12.47 -8.26
C THR A 59 -0.92 -11.51 -7.84
N SER A 60 -0.96 -10.35 -8.49
CA SER A 60 -1.92 -9.27 -8.21
C SER A 60 -3.23 -9.45 -8.95
N ARG A 61 -3.26 -10.31 -9.96
CA ARG A 61 -4.46 -10.78 -10.66
C ARG A 61 -4.42 -12.31 -10.77
N PRO A 62 -5.58 -12.99 -10.85
CA PRO A 62 -5.61 -14.43 -11.12
C PRO A 62 -4.79 -14.72 -12.39
N MET A 63 -3.78 -15.59 -12.30
CA MET A 63 -2.85 -15.89 -13.40
C MET A 63 -2.87 -17.38 -13.72
N ARG A 64 -2.96 -17.71 -15.00
CA ARG A 64 -2.85 -19.09 -15.50
C ARG A 64 -1.85 -19.27 -16.64
N GLU A 65 -1.25 -18.18 -17.14
CA GLU A 65 -0.39 -18.22 -18.32
C GLU A 65 1.03 -18.75 -17.99
N PRO A 66 1.48 -19.86 -18.59
CA PRO A 66 2.75 -20.52 -18.23
C PRO A 66 3.98 -19.64 -18.39
N GLN A 67 4.02 -18.81 -19.43
CA GLN A 67 5.14 -17.93 -19.73
C GLN A 67 5.27 -16.81 -18.69
N LEU A 68 4.14 -16.31 -18.18
CA LEU A 68 4.13 -15.30 -17.11
C LEU A 68 4.56 -15.92 -15.77
N ILE A 69 4.03 -17.10 -15.44
CA ILE A 69 4.44 -17.86 -14.25
C ILE A 69 5.95 -18.13 -14.28
N ARG A 70 6.49 -18.56 -15.42
CA ARG A 70 7.93 -18.76 -15.61
C ARG A 70 8.72 -17.47 -15.36
N LYS A 71 8.29 -16.34 -15.92
CA LYS A 71 8.96 -15.04 -15.71
C LYS A 71 9.00 -14.65 -14.24
N LEU A 72 7.93 -14.89 -13.47
CA LEU A 72 7.92 -14.61 -12.03
C LEU A 72 8.91 -15.49 -11.26
N PHE A 73 8.96 -16.78 -11.58
CA PHE A 73 9.93 -17.68 -10.94
C PHE A 73 11.36 -17.37 -11.36
N HIS A 74 11.61 -16.97 -12.61
CA HIS A 74 12.93 -16.49 -13.04
C HIS A 74 13.40 -15.32 -12.18
N GLU A 75 12.60 -14.26 -12.05
CA GLU A 75 12.95 -13.10 -11.20
C GLU A 75 13.20 -13.50 -9.74
N ARG A 76 12.39 -14.43 -9.21
CA ARG A 76 12.53 -14.92 -7.83
C ARG A 76 13.77 -15.81 -7.64
N LEU A 77 14.07 -16.68 -8.60
CA LEU A 77 15.26 -17.53 -8.59
C LEU A 77 16.52 -16.69 -8.71
N THR A 78 16.57 -15.71 -9.62
CA THR A 78 17.69 -14.77 -9.73
C THR A 78 17.91 -13.99 -8.45
N ALA A 79 16.86 -13.56 -7.75
CA ALA A 79 16.98 -12.92 -6.45
C ALA A 79 17.51 -13.86 -5.34
N LEU A 80 17.39 -15.17 -5.51
CA LEU A 80 17.77 -16.21 -4.54
C LEU A 80 18.98 -17.05 -4.97
N GLU A 81 19.62 -16.77 -6.11
CA GLU A 81 20.69 -17.60 -6.69
C GLU A 81 21.80 -17.92 -5.69
N GLN A 82 22.15 -16.97 -4.83
CA GLN A 82 23.19 -17.15 -3.80
C GLN A 82 22.71 -17.91 -2.56
N THR A 83 21.41 -18.14 -2.41
CA THR A 83 20.77 -18.78 -1.24
C THR A 83 20.29 -20.21 -1.53
N ILE A 84 20.05 -20.55 -2.79
CA ILE A 84 19.57 -21.89 -3.18
C ILE A 84 20.78 -22.82 -3.31
N ASP A 85 21.04 -23.59 -2.26
CA ASP A 85 22.04 -24.66 -2.28
C ASP A 85 21.46 -25.95 -2.86
N ALA A 86 21.85 -26.26 -4.10
CA ALA A 86 21.45 -27.48 -4.78
C ALA A 86 22.10 -28.75 -4.19
N GLY A 87 23.21 -28.67 -3.44
CA GLY A 87 23.90 -29.84 -2.89
C GLY A 87 24.14 -30.94 -3.94
N PHE A 88 23.58 -32.13 -3.70
CA PHE A 88 23.62 -33.29 -4.63
C PHE A 88 22.56 -33.26 -5.74
N GLY A 89 21.83 -32.14 -5.88
CA GLY A 89 20.76 -31.94 -6.83
C GLY A 89 19.37 -32.24 -6.28
N PHE A 90 18.37 -31.85 -7.07
CA PHE A 90 16.96 -32.05 -6.78
C PHE A 90 16.41 -33.25 -7.55
N ASP A 91 15.81 -34.21 -6.85
CA ASP A 91 15.22 -35.42 -7.43
C ASP A 91 13.71 -35.30 -7.67
N LEU A 92 13.06 -34.34 -7.02
CA LEU A 92 11.66 -33.99 -7.22
C LEU A 92 11.49 -32.47 -7.23
N VAL A 93 10.79 -32.00 -8.25
CA VAL A 93 10.32 -30.61 -8.31
C VAL A 93 8.83 -30.58 -8.46
N ARG A 94 8.17 -29.75 -7.64
CA ARG A 94 6.72 -29.63 -7.60
C ARG A 94 6.28 -28.18 -7.65
N LEU A 95 5.40 -27.87 -8.60
CA LEU A 95 4.71 -26.59 -8.68
C LEU A 95 3.33 -26.73 -8.04
N SER A 96 3.08 -25.92 -7.01
CA SER A 96 1.84 -25.93 -6.23
C SER A 96 1.17 -24.56 -6.27
N VAL A 97 -0.14 -24.54 -6.41
CA VAL A 97 -0.94 -23.33 -6.22
C VAL A 97 -1.34 -23.29 -4.75
N LEU A 98 -0.98 -22.20 -4.07
CA LEU A 98 -1.27 -22.00 -2.65
C LEU A 98 -2.62 -21.32 -2.45
N SER A 99 -2.99 -20.42 -3.35
CA SER A 99 -4.30 -19.76 -3.36
C SER A 99 -4.77 -19.54 -4.80
N VAL A 100 -6.08 -19.64 -4.98
CA VAL A 100 -6.78 -19.44 -6.26
C VAL A 100 -7.78 -18.30 -6.13
N ALA A 101 -8.16 -17.73 -7.25
CA ALA A 101 -9.32 -16.86 -7.38
C ALA A 101 -10.02 -17.14 -8.72
N ALA A 102 -11.30 -16.78 -8.82
CA ALA A 102 -12.04 -16.88 -10.07
C ALA A 102 -11.30 -16.13 -11.20
N PHE A 103 -11.15 -16.79 -12.34
CA PHE A 103 -10.55 -16.21 -13.53
C PHE A 103 -11.68 -15.80 -14.47
N ASP A 104 -12.23 -14.61 -14.23
CA ASP A 104 -13.24 -14.05 -15.11
C ASP A 104 -12.55 -13.66 -16.43
N MET A 105 -13.04 -14.19 -17.55
CA MET A 105 -12.66 -13.70 -18.86
C MET A 105 -13.30 -12.32 -19.01
N LEU A 106 -12.54 -11.27 -18.69
CA LEU A 106 -12.92 -9.91 -19.03
C LEU A 106 -12.98 -9.83 -20.55
N GLN A 107 -14.19 -9.89 -21.08
CA GLN A 107 -14.47 -9.58 -22.47
C GLN A 107 -14.13 -8.09 -22.65
N GLY A 108 -13.16 -7.81 -23.53
CA GLY A 108 -12.86 -6.43 -23.92
C GLY A 108 -14.10 -5.76 -24.48
N ASP A 109 -14.19 -4.43 -24.30
CA ASP A 109 -15.28 -3.66 -24.89
C ASP A 109 -15.25 -3.79 -26.42
N LEU A 110 -16.42 -3.80 -27.05
CA LEU A 110 -16.60 -3.94 -28.50
C LEU A 110 -15.95 -2.79 -29.29
N ALA A 111 -15.60 -1.70 -28.61
CA ALA A 111 -14.94 -0.52 -29.17
C ALA A 111 -13.43 -0.69 -29.43
N GLY A 112 -12.78 -1.77 -28.96
CA GLY A 112 -11.37 -2.05 -29.24
C GLY A 112 -10.36 -1.10 -28.55
N GLU A 113 -10.83 -0.09 -27.82
CA GLU A 113 -10.01 0.86 -27.07
C GLU A 113 -10.02 0.54 -25.57
N THR A 114 -9.45 -0.59 -25.19
CA THR A 114 -8.91 -0.74 -23.84
C THR A 114 -7.59 -1.48 -23.97
N SER A 115 -6.51 -0.70 -24.04
CA SER A 115 -5.24 -1.18 -23.51
C SER A 115 -5.52 -1.67 -22.08
N ASP A 116 -5.22 -2.92 -21.76
CA ASP A 116 -5.37 -3.47 -20.41
C ASP A 116 -4.22 -2.92 -19.53
N ASP A 117 -4.09 -1.58 -19.47
CA ASP A 117 -3.04 -0.84 -18.75
C ASP A 117 -2.99 -1.30 -17.28
N ASP A 118 -4.16 -1.59 -16.69
CA ASP A 118 -4.28 -2.12 -15.35
C ASP A 118 -3.68 -3.53 -15.21
N ALA A 119 -3.79 -4.39 -16.22
CA ALA A 119 -3.10 -5.68 -16.21
C ALA A 119 -1.60 -5.54 -16.44
N ASP A 120 -1.16 -4.63 -17.30
CA ASP A 120 0.27 -4.38 -17.52
C ASP A 120 0.95 -3.85 -16.24
N ILE A 121 0.29 -2.92 -15.53
CA ILE A 121 0.75 -2.45 -14.21
C ILE A 121 0.77 -3.60 -13.21
N ALA A 122 -0.25 -4.46 -13.19
CA ALA A 122 -0.28 -5.62 -12.29
C ALA A 122 0.86 -6.61 -12.58
N LEU A 123 1.14 -6.90 -13.86
CA LEU A 123 2.25 -7.77 -14.28
C LEU A 123 3.61 -7.16 -13.91
N PHE A 124 3.77 -5.86 -14.10
CA PHE A 124 4.96 -5.14 -13.67
C PHE A 124 5.14 -5.25 -12.15
N ALA A 125 4.10 -4.95 -11.37
CA ALA A 125 4.13 -5.02 -9.92
C ALA A 125 4.46 -6.44 -9.42
N ASP A 126 3.91 -7.47 -10.04
CA ASP A 126 4.19 -8.87 -9.72
C ASP A 126 5.65 -9.24 -9.95
N ARG A 127 6.26 -8.79 -11.07
CA ARG A 127 7.68 -9.04 -11.35
C ARG A 127 8.61 -8.34 -10.35
N VAL A 128 8.33 -7.08 -10.04
CA VAL A 128 9.12 -6.32 -9.07
C VAL A 128 9.01 -6.97 -7.69
N ARG A 129 7.80 -7.38 -7.27
CA ARG A 129 7.58 -8.09 -6.00
C ARG A 129 8.25 -9.46 -5.97
N ALA A 130 8.24 -10.21 -7.06
CA ALA A 130 8.94 -11.50 -7.14
C ALA A 130 10.45 -11.34 -6.93
N ARG A 131 11.06 -10.25 -7.43
CA ARG A 131 12.50 -10.01 -7.27
C ARG A 131 12.87 -9.37 -5.92
N LEU A 132 12.17 -8.31 -5.54
CA LEU A 132 12.52 -7.42 -4.42
C LEU A 132 11.73 -7.71 -3.14
N GLY A 133 10.74 -8.59 -3.19
CA GLY A 133 9.86 -8.93 -2.07
C GLY A 133 8.54 -8.18 -2.08
N GLU A 134 7.63 -8.64 -1.22
CA GLU A 134 6.22 -8.19 -1.17
C GLU A 134 6.05 -6.70 -0.84
N ALA A 135 6.94 -6.14 -0.04
CA ALA A 135 6.89 -4.73 0.38
C ALA A 135 7.47 -3.74 -0.66
N ALA A 136 7.98 -4.23 -1.79
CA ALA A 136 8.65 -3.38 -2.80
C ALA A 136 7.68 -2.50 -3.60
N VAL A 137 6.44 -2.94 -3.78
CA VAL A 137 5.40 -2.20 -4.50
C VAL A 137 4.17 -2.09 -3.63
N LEU A 138 3.87 -0.86 -3.20
CA LEU A 138 2.77 -0.55 -2.30
C LEU A 138 1.74 0.30 -3.02
N LYS A 139 0.47 0.15 -2.65
CA LYS A 139 -0.63 0.96 -3.14
C LYS A 139 -1.29 1.71 -1.97
N PRO A 140 -1.50 3.03 -2.09
CA PRO A 140 -2.28 3.77 -1.10
C PRO A 140 -3.74 3.33 -1.17
N VAL A 141 -4.35 3.11 0.00
CA VAL A 141 -5.76 2.78 0.15
C VAL A 141 -6.38 3.70 1.19
N ILE A 142 -7.61 4.14 0.90
CA ILE A 142 -8.38 4.99 1.81
C ILE A 142 -8.83 4.13 2.99
N VAL A 143 -8.68 4.67 4.19
CA VAL A 143 -9.14 4.08 5.44
C VAL A 143 -10.17 5.01 6.04
N ASP A 144 -11.23 4.44 6.60
CA ASP A 144 -12.24 5.21 7.31
C ASP A 144 -11.67 5.74 8.63
N SER A 145 -11.11 6.96 8.54
CA SER A 145 -10.51 7.71 9.63
C SER A 145 -10.62 9.19 9.30
N HIS A 146 -11.16 9.97 10.22
CA HIS A 146 -11.19 11.43 10.12
C HIS A 146 -9.86 12.08 10.50
N LEU A 147 -8.91 11.33 11.09
CA LEU A 147 -7.54 11.82 11.30
C LEU A 147 -6.75 11.80 9.98
N PRO A 148 -6.20 12.94 9.52
CA PRO A 148 -5.58 13.06 8.21
C PRO A 148 -4.42 12.09 7.98
N GLU A 149 -3.58 11.88 8.99
CA GLU A 149 -2.41 11.00 8.93
C GLU A 149 -2.76 9.50 8.88
N ARG A 150 -4.03 9.16 9.17
CA ARG A 150 -4.56 7.78 9.17
C ARG A 150 -5.60 7.52 8.09
N ALA A 151 -6.06 8.56 7.40
CA ALA A 151 -7.05 8.48 6.34
C ALA A 151 -6.55 7.70 5.11
N VAL A 152 -5.23 7.51 4.99
CA VAL A 152 -4.60 6.69 3.95
C VAL A 152 -3.57 5.77 4.58
N THR A 153 -3.63 4.49 4.23
CA THR A 153 -2.56 3.53 4.54
C THR A 153 -1.99 2.97 3.24
N THR A 154 -0.80 2.40 3.31
CA THR A 154 -0.18 1.70 2.18
C THR A 154 -0.23 0.20 2.43
N VAL A 155 -0.76 -0.54 1.47
CA VAL A 155 -0.79 -2.02 1.50
C VAL A 155 0.00 -2.59 0.32
N PRO A 156 0.50 -3.84 0.40
CA PRO A 156 1.10 -4.52 -0.75
C PRO A 156 0.17 -4.50 -1.97
N PHE A 157 0.72 -4.26 -3.16
CA PHE A 157 -0.08 -4.05 -4.37
C PHE A 157 -1.04 -5.22 -4.68
N ALA A 158 -0.63 -6.47 -4.42
CA ALA A 158 -1.47 -7.63 -4.66
C ALA A 158 -2.66 -7.76 -3.70
N GLU A 159 -2.55 -7.24 -2.49
CA GLU A 159 -3.60 -7.25 -1.47
C GLU A 159 -4.54 -6.05 -1.61
N ALA A 160 -4.09 -5.01 -2.31
CA ALA A 160 -4.86 -3.81 -2.49
C ALA A 160 -6.20 -4.12 -3.21
N PRO A 161 -7.31 -3.49 -2.78
CA PRO A 161 -8.58 -3.63 -3.46
C PRO A 161 -8.43 -3.31 -4.94
N GLN A 162 -8.81 -4.26 -5.78
CA GLN A 162 -8.95 -4.04 -7.22
C GLN A 162 -10.12 -3.07 -7.40
N ARG A 163 -9.90 -1.99 -8.16
CA ARG A 163 -10.90 -0.94 -8.36
C ARG A 163 -12.00 -1.50 -9.24
N ARG A 164 -13.00 -2.16 -8.64
CA ARG A 164 -14.08 -2.83 -9.40
C ARG A 164 -15.06 -1.85 -10.05
N MET A 165 -15.00 -0.58 -9.70
CA MET A 165 -15.61 0.60 -10.32
C MET A 165 -15.23 1.79 -9.42
N PRO A 166 -15.29 3.06 -9.87
CA PRO A 166 -15.40 4.16 -8.90
C PRO A 166 -16.59 3.86 -7.98
N PRO A 167 -16.46 3.99 -6.65
CA PRO A 167 -17.62 3.87 -5.78
C PRO A 167 -18.68 4.82 -6.33
N LYS A 168 -19.87 4.27 -6.67
CA LYS A 168 -21.02 5.13 -6.98
C LYS A 168 -21.14 6.07 -5.78
N PRO A 169 -21.18 7.40 -5.98
CA PRO A 169 -21.37 8.31 -4.87
C PRO A 169 -22.63 7.85 -4.15
N ASP A 170 -22.48 7.57 -2.86
CA ASP A 170 -23.58 7.10 -2.05
C ASP A 170 -24.68 8.15 -2.11
N ARG A 171 -25.86 7.80 -2.63
CA ARG A 171 -26.96 8.76 -2.87
C ARG A 171 -27.50 9.34 -1.55
N THR A 172 -27.12 8.74 -0.43
CA THR A 172 -27.41 9.14 0.95
C THR A 172 -26.32 9.96 1.60
N ALA A 173 -25.15 10.15 0.97
CA ALA A 173 -24.16 11.09 1.46
C ALA A 173 -24.73 12.51 1.36
N PRO A 174 -24.66 13.34 2.42
CA PRO A 174 -25.02 14.75 2.31
C PRO A 174 -24.24 15.35 1.14
N PRO A 175 -24.84 16.28 0.36
CA PRO A 175 -24.15 16.89 -0.76
C PRO A 175 -22.80 17.39 -0.26
N MET A 176 -21.72 16.93 -0.89
CA MET A 176 -20.38 17.44 -0.61
C MET A 176 -20.50 18.96 -0.56
N THR A 177 -20.01 19.56 0.52
CA THR A 177 -19.92 21.02 0.62
C THR A 177 -19.36 21.54 -0.70
N ILE A 178 -19.95 22.61 -1.23
CA ILE A 178 -19.60 23.17 -2.56
C ILE A 178 -18.08 23.42 -2.67
N PHE A 179 -17.40 23.55 -1.52
CA PHE A 179 -15.96 23.50 -1.37
C PHE A 179 -15.60 22.40 -0.35
N PRO A 180 -15.09 21.23 -0.77
CA PRO A 180 -14.45 20.31 0.17
C PRO A 180 -13.21 21.00 0.77
N PRO A 181 -12.92 20.80 2.07
CA PRO A 181 -11.75 21.42 2.69
C PRO A 181 -10.47 20.97 1.97
N GLU A 182 -9.70 21.94 1.46
CA GLU A 182 -8.45 21.67 0.74
C GLU A 182 -7.48 20.96 1.69
N ARG A 183 -6.90 19.85 1.26
CA ARG A 183 -5.87 19.11 1.99
C ARG A 183 -4.48 19.48 1.45
N PRO A 184 -3.43 19.51 2.28
CA PRO A 184 -2.09 19.83 1.82
C PRO A 184 -1.58 18.80 0.81
N VAL A 185 -0.81 19.25 -0.18
CA VAL A 185 -0.16 18.37 -1.17
C VAL A 185 0.87 17.47 -0.49
N ARG A 186 1.56 18.00 0.53
CA ARG A 186 2.49 17.23 1.36
C ARG A 186 2.04 17.25 2.81
N LEU A 187 1.63 16.08 3.30
CA LEU A 187 1.37 15.83 4.70
C LEU A 187 2.62 15.24 5.37
N PHE A 188 3.01 15.78 6.53
CA PHE A 188 4.09 15.22 7.32
C PHE A 188 3.60 13.99 8.09
N ARG A 189 4.35 12.88 8.03
CA ARG A 189 4.04 11.65 8.79
C ARG A 189 3.95 11.90 10.29
N SER A 190 4.81 12.79 10.79
CA SER A 190 4.80 13.27 12.15
C SER A 190 4.67 14.80 12.10
N PRO A 191 3.62 15.38 12.71
CA PRO A 191 3.49 16.83 12.81
C PRO A 191 4.72 17.46 13.49
N GLU A 192 5.24 18.53 12.91
CA GLU A 192 6.41 19.23 13.45
C GLU A 192 5.97 20.31 14.43
N PRO A 193 6.54 20.39 15.65
CA PRO A 193 6.16 21.45 16.59
C PRO A 193 6.56 22.83 16.05
N ILE A 194 5.70 23.82 16.27
CA ILE A 194 5.99 25.22 15.99
C ILE A 194 5.85 26.04 17.27
N GLU A 195 6.58 27.15 17.33
CA GLU A 195 6.45 28.09 18.43
C GLU A 195 5.58 29.26 18.01
N VAL A 196 4.55 29.52 18.78
CA VAL A 196 3.69 30.69 18.64
C VAL A 196 3.98 31.60 19.84
N PRO A 197 4.36 32.88 19.63
CA PRO A 197 4.57 33.81 20.74
C PRO A 197 3.33 33.89 21.64
N ALA A 198 3.53 33.74 22.95
CA ALA A 198 2.45 33.62 23.94
C ALA A 198 1.51 34.86 24.00
N THR A 199 1.91 35.97 23.40
CA THR A 199 1.16 37.23 23.36
C THR A 199 0.07 37.28 22.27
N GLU A 200 0.00 36.29 21.37
CA GLU A 200 -0.78 36.35 20.12
C GLU A 200 -2.10 35.53 20.11
N ILE A 201 -2.86 35.53 21.23
CA ILE A 201 -4.33 35.26 21.35
C ILE A 201 -4.76 33.87 21.89
N PRO A 202 -5.78 33.82 22.79
CA PRO A 202 -6.33 32.60 23.38
C PRO A 202 -7.33 31.77 22.53
N GLU A 203 -7.96 32.26 21.45
CA GLU A 203 -8.87 31.43 20.61
C GLU A 203 -8.83 31.74 19.09
N GLY A 204 -7.63 31.88 18.49
CA GLY A 204 -7.52 32.11 17.04
C GLY A 204 -6.24 31.57 16.41
N PRO A 205 -6.09 31.70 15.08
CA PRO A 205 -4.84 31.40 14.38
C PRO A 205 -3.73 32.37 14.82
N PRO A 206 -2.46 31.93 14.82
CA PRO A 206 -1.33 32.78 15.20
C PRO A 206 -1.11 33.92 14.19
N MET A 207 -0.62 35.08 14.64
CA MET A 207 -0.21 36.17 13.74
C MET A 207 1.21 35.95 13.21
N ASN A 208 2.07 35.34 14.02
CA ASN A 208 3.41 34.92 13.66
C ASN A 208 3.69 33.53 14.26
N PHE A 209 4.50 32.75 13.56
CA PHE A 209 4.97 31.47 14.10
C PHE A 209 6.42 31.22 13.71
N ARG A 210 7.14 30.48 14.56
CA ARG A 210 8.51 30.05 14.30
C ARG A 210 8.52 28.57 13.96
N TRP A 211 8.98 28.25 12.76
CA TRP A 211 9.12 26.87 12.27
C TRP A 211 10.50 26.69 11.66
N ARG A 212 11.21 25.61 12.05
CA ARG A 212 12.58 25.32 11.62
C ARG A 212 13.54 26.52 11.76
N ARG A 213 13.42 27.26 12.87
CA ARG A 213 14.17 28.48 13.22
C ARG A 213 13.90 29.72 12.35
N ALA A 214 12.99 29.65 11.38
CA ALA A 214 12.53 30.80 10.60
C ALA A 214 11.23 31.37 11.19
N LEU A 215 11.09 32.70 11.19
CA LEU A 215 9.89 33.41 11.61
C LEU A 215 9.01 33.70 10.40
N TYR A 216 7.75 33.30 10.47
CA TYR A 216 6.75 33.49 9.44
C TYR A 216 5.66 34.42 9.94
N ARG A 217 5.29 35.41 9.12
CA ARG A 217 4.18 36.32 9.39
C ARG A 217 2.95 35.89 8.62
N VAL A 218 1.85 35.69 9.32
CA VAL A 218 0.57 35.30 8.75
C VAL A 218 -0.09 36.49 8.07
N ALA A 219 -0.40 36.34 6.79
CA ALA A 219 -1.16 37.30 6.00
C ALA A 219 -2.65 36.95 5.95
N ARG A 220 -2.99 35.65 5.86
CA ARG A 220 -4.36 35.14 5.86
C ARG A 220 -4.47 33.85 6.64
N ALA A 221 -5.63 33.64 7.24
CA ALA A 221 -5.94 32.43 7.98
C ALA A 221 -7.40 32.00 7.74
N GLU A 222 -7.63 30.70 7.67
CA GLU A 222 -8.94 30.08 7.54
C GLU A 222 -9.06 28.88 8.48
N GLY A 223 -10.23 28.72 9.09
CA GLY A 223 -10.52 27.71 10.11
C GLY A 223 -11.29 28.29 11.31
N PRO A 224 -11.43 27.54 12.41
CA PRO A 224 -10.85 26.22 12.65
C PRO A 224 -11.66 25.09 11.99
N GLU A 225 -10.98 24.15 11.36
CA GLU A 225 -11.52 22.82 11.13
C GLU A 225 -11.26 21.96 12.37
N ARG A 226 -12.31 21.60 13.09
CA ARG A 226 -12.20 20.83 14.34
C ARG A 226 -12.23 19.34 14.06
N ILE A 227 -11.16 18.65 14.41
CA ILE A 227 -11.02 17.20 14.28
C ILE A 227 -10.82 16.62 15.69
N ALA A 228 -11.85 15.93 16.19
CA ALA A 228 -11.80 15.22 17.48
C ALA A 228 -10.95 13.95 17.37
N ALA A 229 -10.57 13.36 18.50
CA ALA A 229 -9.93 12.05 18.50
C ALA A 229 -10.87 10.92 18.03
N GLU A 230 -10.29 9.82 17.55
CA GLU A 230 -11.02 8.57 17.26
C GLU A 230 -11.33 7.83 18.57
N TRP A 231 -12.37 8.27 19.29
CA TRP A 231 -12.78 7.69 20.59
C TRP A 231 -12.97 6.16 20.55
N TRP A 232 -13.40 5.61 19.42
CA TRP A 232 -13.61 4.16 19.24
C TRP A 232 -12.32 3.34 19.16
N ARG A 233 -11.15 3.99 19.07
CA ARG A 233 -9.84 3.33 19.06
C ARG A 233 -9.07 3.48 20.38
N GLN A 234 -9.61 4.23 21.33
CA GLN A 234 -8.99 4.45 22.63
C GLN A 234 -9.08 3.19 23.48
N MET A 235 -7.96 2.74 24.06
CA MET A 235 -7.97 1.60 24.97
C MET A 235 -8.58 2.00 26.32
N PRO A 236 -9.24 1.07 27.05
CA PRO A 236 -9.70 1.34 28.40
C PRO A 236 -8.54 1.77 29.30
N GLY A 237 -8.61 2.99 29.84
CA GLY A 237 -7.59 3.57 30.74
C GLY A 237 -6.58 4.52 30.08
N GLU A 238 -6.65 4.74 28.77
CA GLU A 238 -5.89 5.82 28.11
C GLU A 238 -6.58 7.17 28.32
N GLU A 239 -5.80 8.25 28.45
CA GLU A 239 -6.34 9.62 28.46
C GLU A 239 -6.98 9.96 27.11
N GLU A 240 -8.09 10.69 27.14
CA GLU A 240 -8.80 11.10 25.93
C GLU A 240 -7.90 11.97 25.07
N ALA A 241 -7.63 11.52 23.84
CA ALA A 241 -6.73 12.25 22.97
C ALA A 241 -7.33 13.64 22.65
N PRO A 242 -6.53 14.71 22.77
CA PRO A 242 -7.06 16.07 22.70
C PRO A 242 -7.55 16.40 21.29
N THR A 243 -8.64 17.16 21.25
CA THR A 243 -9.20 17.73 20.02
C THR A 243 -8.18 18.64 19.33
N ARG A 244 -8.15 18.59 17.99
CA ARG A 244 -7.26 19.39 17.15
C ARG A 244 -8.08 20.40 16.37
N ASP A 245 -7.72 21.68 16.49
CA ASP A 245 -8.27 22.75 15.67
C ASP A 245 -7.25 23.07 14.57
N TYR A 246 -7.60 22.75 13.31
CA TYR A 246 -6.76 22.96 12.13
C TYR A 246 -7.02 24.33 11.49
N TYR A 247 -5.94 24.98 11.06
CA TYR A 247 -5.95 26.27 10.40
C TYR A 247 -5.13 26.21 9.11
N ARG A 248 -5.69 26.74 8.03
CA ARG A 248 -4.97 27.00 6.79
C ARG A 248 -4.41 28.40 6.84
N ILE A 249 -3.10 28.52 6.73
CA ILE A 249 -2.37 29.78 6.89
C ILE A 249 -1.65 30.12 5.59
N GLU A 250 -1.79 31.37 5.16
CA GLU A 250 -0.99 31.97 4.09
C GLU A 250 -0.04 32.98 4.73
N ASP A 251 1.25 32.88 4.46
CA ASP A 251 2.23 33.86 4.93
C ASP A 251 2.32 35.09 4.01
N SER A 252 3.08 36.10 4.43
CA SER A 252 3.30 37.33 3.64
C SER A 252 4.02 37.12 2.30
N GLU A 253 4.63 35.96 2.07
CA GLU A 253 5.27 35.58 0.81
C GLU A 253 4.35 34.71 -0.07
N GLY A 254 3.10 34.44 0.37
CA GLY A 254 2.11 33.63 -0.36
C GLY A 254 2.25 32.13 -0.17
N ARG A 255 3.15 31.66 0.72
CA ARG A 255 3.32 30.23 1.04
C ARG A 255 2.17 29.76 1.92
N ARG A 256 1.64 28.57 1.63
CA ARG A 256 0.44 28.03 2.30
C ARG A 256 0.75 26.82 3.17
N TYR A 257 0.37 26.92 4.45
CA TYR A 257 0.65 25.96 5.51
C TYR A 257 -0.62 25.41 6.13
N TRP A 258 -0.54 24.19 6.66
CA TRP A 258 -1.60 23.56 7.43
C TRP A 258 -1.13 23.33 8.86
N LEU A 259 -1.62 24.16 9.77
CA LEU A 259 -1.28 24.15 11.19
C LEU A 259 -2.41 23.53 11.99
N TYR A 260 -2.11 22.97 13.16
CA TYR A 260 -3.15 22.73 14.16
C TYR A 260 -2.70 23.09 15.56
N ARG A 261 -3.71 23.43 16.36
CA ARG A 261 -3.61 23.57 17.81
C ARG A 261 -4.13 22.31 18.46
N GLN A 262 -3.32 21.71 19.32
CA GLN A 262 -3.69 20.58 20.16
C GLN A 262 -4.01 21.06 21.56
N GLY A 263 -5.21 20.73 22.05
CA GLY A 263 -5.74 21.19 23.33
C GLY A 263 -6.56 22.47 23.19
N LEU A 264 -7.57 22.59 24.07
CA LEU A 264 -8.41 23.78 24.19
C LEU A 264 -7.86 24.67 25.30
N TYR A 265 -8.01 25.99 25.14
CA TYR A 265 -7.80 26.97 26.22
C TYR A 265 -9.01 26.94 27.19
N SER A 266 -9.40 25.76 27.66
CA SER A 266 -10.39 25.62 28.72
C SER A 266 -9.71 25.65 30.07
N SER A 267 -10.30 26.36 31.04
CA SER A 267 -9.81 26.51 32.42
C SER A 267 -9.61 25.20 33.19
N ALA A 268 -10.06 24.05 32.65
CA ALA A 268 -9.86 22.71 33.19
C ALA A 268 -8.58 22.00 32.67
N SER A 269 -7.92 22.53 31.64
CA SER A 269 -6.76 21.88 31.01
C SER A 269 -5.45 22.43 31.61
N GLN A 270 -4.69 21.59 32.33
CA GLN A 270 -3.43 22.00 32.98
C GLN A 270 -2.26 22.24 32.01
N ALA A 271 -2.37 21.81 30.75
CA ALA A 271 -1.30 21.94 29.76
C ALA A 271 -1.57 23.08 28.77
N ALA A 272 -0.55 23.92 28.55
CA ALA A 272 -0.61 24.95 27.52
C ALA A 272 -0.82 24.32 26.14
N PRO A 273 -1.68 24.91 25.28
CA PRO A 273 -1.95 24.38 23.97
C PRO A 273 -0.68 24.38 23.11
N ARG A 274 -0.51 23.30 22.35
CA ARG A 274 0.68 23.09 21.53
C ARG A 274 0.31 23.26 20.07
N TRP A 275 1.18 23.93 19.33
CA TRP A 275 0.99 24.17 17.90
C TRP A 275 1.92 23.27 17.09
N PHE A 276 1.39 22.80 15.96
CA PHE A 276 2.12 21.92 15.06
C PHE A 276 1.87 22.31 13.60
N MET A 277 2.90 22.13 12.79
CA MET A 277 2.85 22.13 11.34
C MET A 277 2.57 20.70 10.86
N HIS A 278 1.42 20.47 10.23
CA HIS A 278 1.04 19.15 9.73
C HIS A 278 1.30 18.97 8.23
N GLY A 279 1.23 20.04 7.44
CA GLY A 279 1.48 19.93 6.01
C GLY A 279 1.67 21.27 5.31
N VAL A 280 2.04 21.19 4.03
CA VAL A 280 2.27 22.33 3.15
C VAL A 280 1.50 22.14 1.84
N PHE A 281 0.91 23.22 1.33
CA PHE A 281 0.11 23.22 0.11
C PHE A 281 0.94 23.55 -1.13
N ALA A 282 1.80 24.58 -1.05
CA ALA A 282 2.76 25.01 -2.07
C ALA A 282 3.71 26.06 -1.47
#